data_AF-A0A9E1YRG3-F1
#
_entry.id   AF-A0A9E1YRG3-F1
#
_cell.length_a   1.000
_cell.length_b   1.000
_cell.length_c   1.000
_cell.angle_alpha   90.00
_cell.angle_beta   90.00
_cell.angle_gamma   90.00
#
_symmetry.space_group_name_H-M   'P 1'
#
loop_
_entity.id
_entity.type
_entity.pdbx_description
1 polymer ?
#
loop_
_entity_poly.entity_id
_entity_poly.type
_entity_poly.pdbx_seq_one_letter_code
_entity_poly.pdbx_strand_id
1 'polypeptide(L)' 'MPRGGKIRDALNDGRKQLGGWVNMESLIATEIMAGAGFDFLMIDQEHGPGT' A
#
# COMPACT_ATOMS: atom_id res chain seq x y z
N MET A 1 12.27 -20.58 4.94
CA MET A 1 12.20 -19.21 5.50
C MET A 1 10.79 -18.69 5.23
N PRO A 2 9.96 -18.37 6.24
CA PRO A 2 8.60 -17.95 5.98
C PRO A 2 8.63 -16.58 5.30
N ARG A 3 8.13 -16.49 4.06
CA ARG A 3 8.07 -15.25 3.26
C ARG A 3 6.85 -14.40 3.65
N GLY A 4 6.61 -14.20 4.95
CA GLY A 4 5.47 -13.45 5.51
C GLY A 4 5.73 -11.95 5.50
N GLY A 5 4.99 -11.22 4.66
CA GLY A 5 4.96 -9.76 4.76
C GLY A 5 4.00 -9.33 5.87
N LYS A 6 4.31 -8.22 6.56
CA LYS A 6 3.52 -7.70 7.70
C LYS A 6 2.02 -7.62 7.42
N ILE A 7 1.64 -7.23 6.20
CA ILE A 7 0.24 -7.15 5.75
C ILE A 7 -0.41 -8.55 5.72
N ARG A 8 0.26 -9.53 5.10
CA ARG A 8 -0.28 -10.89 4.97
C ARG A 8 -0.52 -11.52 6.33
N ASP A 9 0.43 -11.36 7.24
CA ASP A 9 0.30 -11.91 8.59
C ASP A 9 -0.82 -11.21 9.37
N ALA A 10 -0.95 -9.88 9.25
CA ALA A 10 -2.07 -9.15 9.85
C ALA A 10 -3.45 -9.56 9.31
N LEU A 11 -3.57 -9.79 8.00
CA LEU A 11 -4.81 -10.27 7.40
C LEU A 11 -5.17 -11.70 7.87
N ASN A 12 -4.19 -12.59 7.96
CA ASN A 12 -4.40 -13.96 8.48
C ASN A 12 -4.82 -13.97 9.95
N ASP A 13 -4.32 -13.00 10.73
CA ASP A 13 -4.70 -12.80 12.14
C ASP A 13 -6.08 -12.12 12.30
N GLY A 14 -6.77 -11.79 11.20
CA GLY A 14 -8.06 -11.10 11.22
C GLY A 14 -7.97 -9.64 11.68
N ARG A 15 -6.77 -9.04 11.69
CA ARG A 15 -6.59 -7.62 12.01
C ARG A 15 -7.09 -6.77 10.84
N LYS A 16 -7.89 -5.75 11.13
CA LYS A 16 -8.30 -4.73 10.15
C LYS A 16 -7.05 -3.99 9.67
N GLN A 17 -6.97 -3.72 8.37
CA GLN A 17 -5.87 -2.97 7.75
C GLN A 17 -6.46 -1.81 6.94
N LEU A 18 -5.99 -0.59 7.18
CA LEU A 18 -6.38 0.62 6.46
C LEU A 18 -5.42 0.85 5.29
N GLY A 19 -5.95 0.77 4.07
CA GLY A 19 -5.19 1.01 2.84
C GLY A 19 -5.36 2.41 2.28
N GLY A 20 -4.29 2.96 1.69
CA GLY A 20 -4.33 4.15 0.85
C GLY A 20 -4.19 3.79 -0.63
N TRP A 21 -4.88 4.52 -1.52
CA TRP A 21 -4.79 4.31 -2.97
C TRP A 21 -3.92 5.39 -3.60
N VAL A 22 -2.96 5.02 -4.45
CA VAL A 22 -2.09 5.94 -5.16
C VAL A 22 -2.28 5.74 -6.67
N ASN A 23 -2.94 6.69 -7.33
CA ASN A 23 -3.17 6.68 -8.78
C ASN A 23 -2.40 7.79 -9.54
N MET A 24 -1.54 8.55 -8.87
CA MET A 24 -0.97 9.79 -9.40
C MET A 24 0.38 9.65 -10.12
N GLU A 25 0.97 8.45 -10.16
CA GLU A 25 2.32 8.17 -10.70
C GLU A 25 3.39 9.19 -10.29
N SER A 26 3.36 9.58 -9.01
CA SER A 26 4.28 10.57 -8.46
C SER A 26 5.03 9.97 -7.28
N LEU A 27 6.36 9.92 -7.40
CA LEU A 27 7.22 9.44 -6.32
C LEU A 27 7.09 10.32 -5.07
N ILE A 28 7.00 11.63 -5.25
CA ILE A 28 6.85 12.59 -4.14
C ILE A 28 5.51 12.37 -3.43
N ALA A 29 4.41 12.25 -4.17
CA ALA A 29 3.11 11.98 -3.58
C ALA A 29 3.10 10.62 -2.86
N THR A 30 3.73 9.60 -3.45
CA THR A 30 3.86 8.26 -2.85
C THR A 30 4.64 8.31 -1.54
N GLU A 31 5.72 9.07 -1.47
CA GLU A 31 6.52 9.25 -0.25
C GLU A 31 5.72 9.96 0.85
N ILE A 32 4.98 11.02 0.51
CA ILE A 32 4.08 11.71 1.45
C ILE A 32 3.03 10.73 1.99
N MET A 33 2.40 9.95 1.09
CA MET A 33 1.40 8.95 1.46
C MET A 33 1.98 7.84 2.34
N ALA A 34 3.24 7.45 2.14
CA ALA A 34 3.91 6.47 2.98
C ALA A 34 4.06 6.95 4.44
N GLY A 35 4.17 8.27 4.65
CA GLY A 35 4.16 8.89 5.97
C GLY A 35 2.77 9.15 6.56
N ALA A 36 1.68 8.94 5.80
CA ALA A 36 0.33 9.35 6.21
C ALA A 36 -0.36 8.38 7.20
N GLY A 37 0.30 7.26 7.55
CA GLY A 37 -0.19 6.33 8.58
C GLY A 37 -1.10 5.21 8.09
N PHE A 38 -1.12 4.92 6.77
CA PHE A 38 -1.76 3.72 6.24
C PHE A 38 -0.97 2.46 6.57
N ASP A 39 -1.67 1.33 6.74
CA ASP A 39 -1.02 0.03 6.92
C ASP A 39 -0.37 -0.46 5.63
N PHE A 40 -0.94 -0.06 4.48
CA PHE A 40 -0.41 -0.33 3.16
C PHE A 40 -0.85 0.71 2.13
N LEU A 41 -0.09 0.82 1.04
CA LEU A 41 -0.46 1.61 -0.13
C LEU A 41 -0.67 0.68 -1.33
N MET A 42 -1.76 0.88 -2.05
CA MET A 42 -2.02 0.25 -3.35
C MET A 42 -1.51 1.19 -4.44
N ILE A 43 -0.51 0.74 -5.20
CA ILE A 43 -0.01 1.45 -6.36
C ILE A 43 -0.82 0.99 -7.57
N ASP A 44 -1.67 1.87 -8.08
CA ASP A 44 -2.55 1.56 -9.19
C ASP A 44 -1.83 1.75 -10.52
N GLN A 45 -1.43 0.63 -11.11
CA GLN A 45 -0.83 0.58 -12.44
C GLN A 45 -1.83 0.21 -13.54
N GLU A 46 -3.11 -0.01 -13.19
CA GLU A 46 -4.15 -0.37 -14.16
C GLU A 46 -4.94 0.87 -14.62
N HIS A 47 -5.30 1.73 -13.67
CA HIS A 47 -6.11 2.93 -13.91
C HIS A 47 -5.34 4.23 -13.61
N GLY A 48 -4.16 4.15 -13.02
CA GLY A 48 -3.20 5.25 -12.96
C GLY A 48 -2.57 5.54 -14.34
N PRO A 49 -1.81 6.64 -14.50
CA PRO A 49 -1.18 6.99 -15.77
C PRO A 49 -0.19 5.92 -16.28
N GLY A 50 0.22 4.98 -15.41
CA GLY A 50 0.53 3.60 -15.78
C GLY A 50 1.68 3.45 -16.77
N THR A 51 2.73 4.27 -16.65
CA THR A 51 3.94 4.14 -17.47
C THR A 51 5.10 3.37 -16.82
#